data_AF-A0A7G9YGP7-F1
#
_entry.id   AF-A0A7G9YGP7-F1
#
_cell.length_a   1.000
_cell.length_b   1.000
_cell.length_c   1.000
_cell.angle_alpha   90.00
_cell.angle_beta   90.00
_cell.angle_gamma   90.00
#
_symmetry.space_group_name_H-M   'P 1'
#
loop_
_entity.id
_entity.type
_entity.pdbx_description
1 polymer ?
#
loop_
_entity_poly.entity_id
_entity_poly.type
_entity_poly.pdbx_seq_one_letter_code
_entity_poly.pdbx_strand_id
1 'polypeptide(L)'
;MYCQIPDTLTIREIKINKKVITTTLLNPKEVTRKELGKLYTKRWLIEVDFRFIKTVLQMDVFRCKTPDMVCKEIWVHLLAYNLIRTVMAQAAYRYDLPPRTPEFPRHVTAVKCI
;
A
#
# COMPACT_ATOMS: atom_id res chain seq x y z
N MET A 1 11.42 19.46 -11.04
CA MET A 1 11.52 18.42 -9.99
C MET A 1 12.84 17.67 -10.03
N TYR A 2 13.34 17.23 -11.21
CA TYR A 2 14.68 16.62 -11.33
C TYR A 2 15.85 17.56 -11.04
N CYS A 3 15.69 18.88 -11.23
CA CYS A 3 16.74 19.87 -10.97
C CYS A 3 17.07 20.08 -9.47
N GLN A 4 16.32 19.46 -8.55
CA GLN A 4 16.56 19.55 -7.10
C GLN A 4 17.23 18.30 -6.52
N ILE A 5 17.59 17.33 -7.36
CA ILE A 5 18.32 16.14 -6.91
C ILE A 5 19.78 16.53 -6.63
N PRO A 6 20.33 16.17 -5.47
CA PRO A 6 21.74 16.40 -5.18
C PRO A 6 22.62 15.52 -6.08
N ASP A 7 23.79 16.03 -6.45
CA ASP A 7 24.76 15.32 -7.30
C ASP A 7 25.27 14.01 -6.67
N THR A 8 25.18 13.90 -5.34
CA THR A 8 25.55 12.70 -4.59
C THR A 8 24.50 12.36 -3.53
N LEU A 9 24.23 11.07 -3.35
CA LEU A 9 23.29 10.56 -2.34
C LEU A 9 23.99 9.52 -1.46
N THR A 10 24.15 9.82 -0.19
CA THR A 10 24.64 8.83 0.78
C THR A 10 23.56 7.81 1.06
N ILE A 11 23.91 6.53 0.89
CA ILE A 11 23.02 5.40 1.11
C ILE A 11 23.65 4.43 2.11
N ARG A 12 22.79 3.79 2.90
CA ARG A 12 23.14 2.71 3.80
C ARG A 12 22.66 1.40 3.21
N GLU A 13 23.59 0.45 3.05
CA GLU A 13 23.29 -0.90 2.61
C GLU A 13 23.13 -1.86 3.79
N ILE A 14 22.11 -2.70 3.75
CA ILE A 14 21.83 -3.70 4.77
C ILE A 14 21.38 -5.01 4.14
N LYS A 15 22.05 -6.11 4.47
CA LYS A 15 21.65 -7.47 4.07
C LYS A 15 20.69 -8.08 5.11
N ILE A 16 19.49 -8.50 4.71
CA ILE A 16 18.48 -9.16 5.57
C ILE A 16 17.88 -10.34 4.82
N ASN A 17 17.85 -11.54 5.40
CA ASN A 17 17.20 -12.72 4.83
C ASN A 17 17.53 -12.95 3.34
N LYS A 18 18.83 -12.95 2.99
CA LYS A 18 19.35 -13.09 1.62
C LYS A 18 18.98 -11.96 0.64
N LYS A 19 18.33 -10.89 1.09
CA LYS A 19 18.04 -9.68 0.30
C LYS A 19 18.95 -8.53 0.73
N VAL A 20 19.37 -7.72 -0.23
CA VAL A 20 20.09 -6.47 0.02
C VAL A 20 19.09 -5.33 -0.04
N ILE A 21 19.02 -4.51 1.01
CA ILE A 21 18.14 -3.35 1.12
C ILE A 21 19.04 -2.12 1.24
N THR A 22 18.77 -1.14 0.39
CA THR A 22 19.46 0.15 0.38
C THR A 22 18.50 1.23 0.87
N THR A 23 18.94 2.08 1.80
CA THR A 23 18.10 3.12 2.40
C THR A 23 18.87 4.41 2.62
N THR A 24 18.17 5.55 2.58
CA THR A 24 18.69 6.86 2.99
C THR A 24 18.68 7.07 4.50
N LEU A 25 18.16 6.09 5.27
CA LEU A 25 18.18 6.10 6.73
C LEU A 25 19.58 5.71 7.24
N LEU A 26 20.44 6.71 7.42
CA LEU A 26 21.86 6.52 7.67
C LEU A 26 22.17 6.04 9.10
N ASN A 27 21.41 6.48 10.11
CA ASN A 27 21.74 6.22 11.51
C ASN A 27 21.29 4.82 11.99
N PRO A 28 22.22 3.92 12.38
CA PRO A 28 21.89 2.60 12.93
C PRO A 28 21.24 2.61 14.31
N LYS A 29 21.43 3.67 15.10
CA LYS A 29 20.87 3.81 16.43
C LYS A 29 19.40 4.22 16.39
N GLU A 30 19.04 5.06 15.42
CA GLU A 30 17.64 5.48 15.20
C GLU A 30 16.82 4.39 14.54
N VAL A 31 17.40 3.70 13.55
CA VAL A 31 16.69 2.66 12.81
C VAL A 31 17.54 1.39 12.76
N THR A 32 17.07 0.39 13.50
CA THR A 32 17.73 -0.90 13.57
C THR A 32 17.50 -1.74 12.31
N ARG A 33 18.41 -2.68 12.07
CA ARG A 33 18.30 -3.66 10.98
C ARG A 33 16.96 -4.42 11.01
N LYS A 34 16.47 -4.78 12.19
CA LYS A 34 15.22 -5.53 12.36
C LYS A 34 14.00 -4.68 11.98
N GLU A 35 14.00 -3.41 12.32
CA GLU A 35 12.93 -2.46 11.95
C GLU A 35 12.90 -2.20 10.46
N LEU A 36 14.07 -2.05 9.81
CA LEU A 36 14.16 -1.93 8.34
C LEU A 36 13.65 -3.18 7.65
N GLY A 37 13.97 -4.37 8.17
CA GLY A 37 13.42 -5.62 7.65
C GLY A 37 11.89 -5.67 7.77
N LYS A 38 11.33 -5.30 8.92
CA LYS A 38 9.87 -5.23 9.12
C LYS A 38 9.21 -4.20 8.20
N LEU A 39 9.83 -3.02 8.05
CA LEU A 39 9.34 -1.96 7.16
C LEU A 39 9.36 -2.42 5.70
N TYR A 40 10.43 -3.08 5.27
CA TYR A 40 10.54 -3.58 3.90
C TYR A 40 9.50 -4.67 3.60
N THR A 41 9.15 -5.52 4.56
CA THR A 41 8.06 -6.49 4.41
C THR A 41 6.71 -5.81 4.15
N LYS A 42 6.47 -4.61 4.72
CA LYS A 42 5.26 -3.83 4.44
C LYS A 42 5.16 -3.39 2.97
N ARG A 43 6.24 -3.46 2.16
CA ARG A 43 6.16 -3.19 0.72
C ARG A 43 5.19 -4.13 0.01
N TRP A 44 5.08 -5.39 0.43
CA TRP A 44 4.16 -6.36 -0.18
C TRP A 44 2.68 -5.93 -0.07
N LEU A 45 2.36 -5.09 0.91
CA LEU A 45 1.00 -4.61 1.14
C LEU A 45 0.42 -3.90 -0.10
N ILE A 46 1.25 -3.16 -0.84
CA ILE A 46 0.80 -2.47 -2.06
C ILE A 46 0.38 -3.44 -3.16
N GLU A 47 1.03 -4.60 -3.25
CA GLU A 47 0.70 -5.61 -4.27
C GLU A 47 -0.64 -6.28 -3.95
N VAL A 48 -0.93 -6.48 -2.67
CA VAL A 48 -2.24 -6.94 -2.20
C VAL A 48 -3.32 -5.90 -2.51
N ASP A 49 -3.01 -4.61 -2.34
CA ASP A 49 -3.93 -3.51 -2.62
C ASP A 49 -4.23 -3.40 -4.12
N PHE A 50 -3.20 -3.47 -4.97
CA PHE A 50 -3.40 -3.48 -6.43
C PHE A 50 -4.17 -4.71 -6.90
N ARG A 51 -3.93 -5.89 -6.29
CA ARG A 51 -4.73 -7.08 -6.59
C ARG A 51 -6.20 -6.83 -6.25
N PHE A 52 -6.50 -6.28 -5.09
CA PHE A 52 -7.87 -5.96 -4.70
C PHE A 52 -8.54 -5.00 -5.67
N ILE A 53 -7.86 -3.92 -6.08
CA ILE A 53 -8.41 -2.97 -7.05
C ILE A 53 -8.71 -3.65 -8.39
N LYS A 54 -7.81 -4.51 -8.88
CA LYS A 54 -8.01 -5.22 -10.15
C LYS A 54 -9.15 -6.25 -10.05
N THR A 55 -9.18 -7.08 -9.01
CA THR A 55 -10.08 -8.23 -8.94
C THR A 55 -11.43 -7.92 -8.29
N VAL A 56 -11.44 -7.15 -7.20
CA VAL A 56 -12.67 -6.87 -6.43
C VAL A 56 -13.41 -5.67 -7.00
N LEU A 57 -12.68 -4.63 -7.41
CA LEU A 57 -13.28 -3.47 -8.07
C LEU A 57 -13.40 -3.64 -9.60
N GLN A 58 -12.98 -4.79 -10.15
CA GLN A 58 -13.10 -5.13 -11.58
C GLN A 58 -12.46 -4.09 -12.51
N MET A 59 -11.32 -3.52 -12.09
CA MET A 59 -10.54 -2.57 -12.89
C MET A 59 -9.71 -3.27 -13.98
N ASP A 60 -9.90 -4.56 -14.20
CA ASP A 60 -9.20 -5.35 -15.22
C ASP A 60 -9.75 -5.11 -16.64
N VAL A 61 -10.99 -4.63 -16.76
CA VAL A 61 -11.62 -4.29 -18.06
C VAL A 61 -12.21 -2.88 -18.02
N PHE A 62 -11.60 -1.96 -18.77
CA PHE A 62 -12.11 -0.60 -18.92
C PHE A 62 -13.31 -0.56 -19.87
N ARG A 63 -14.37 0.12 -19.47
CA ARG A 63 -15.57 0.31 -20.31
C ARG A 63 -15.43 1.48 -21.27
N CYS A 64 -14.61 2.45 -20.89
CA CYS A 64 -14.39 3.65 -21.68
C CYS A 64 -13.44 3.40 -22.85
N LYS A 65 -13.72 4.01 -24.01
CA LYS A 65 -12.92 3.85 -25.25
C LYS A 65 -11.99 5.02 -25.55
N THR A 66 -12.09 6.13 -24.80
CA THR A 66 -11.25 7.32 -24.98
C THR A 66 -10.26 7.46 -23.83
N PRO A 67 -9.02 7.94 -24.08
CA PRO A 67 -7.97 8.02 -23.07
C PRO A 67 -8.39 8.87 -21.86
N ASP A 68 -9.00 10.03 -22.10
CA ASP A 68 -9.50 10.92 -21.05
C ASP A 68 -10.52 10.25 -20.12
N MET A 69 -11.41 9.41 -20.69
CA MET A 69 -12.42 8.71 -19.92
C MET A 69 -11.83 7.51 -19.16
N VAL A 70 -10.84 6.81 -19.73
CA VAL A 70 -10.09 5.76 -19.02
C VAL A 70 -9.37 6.35 -17.81
N CYS A 71 -8.75 7.53 -17.93
CA CYS A 71 -8.15 8.20 -16.77
C CYS A 71 -9.17 8.47 -15.67
N LYS A 72 -10.36 8.98 -16.01
CA LYS A 72 -11.46 9.19 -15.05
C LYS A 72 -11.92 7.88 -14.41
N GLU A 73 -12.03 6.81 -15.19
CA GLU A 73 -12.39 5.48 -14.71
C GLU A 73 -11.37 4.98 -13.67
N ILE A 74 -10.08 5.10 -13.93
CA ILE A 74 -9.01 4.76 -12.96
C ILE A 74 -9.15 5.57 -11.67
N TRP A 75 -9.37 6.89 -11.77
CA TRP A 75 -9.56 7.75 -10.60
C TRP A 75 -10.76 7.34 -9.75
N VAL A 76 -11.88 6.97 -10.37
CA VAL A 76 -13.06 6.48 -9.66
C VAL A 76 -12.78 5.16 -8.93
N HIS A 77 -12.04 4.22 -9.54
CA HIS A 77 -11.66 2.98 -8.87
C HIS A 77 -10.74 3.23 -7.68
N LEU A 78 -9.77 4.14 -7.80
CA LEU A 78 -8.90 4.54 -6.69
C LEU A 78 -9.70 5.22 -5.57
N LEU A 79 -10.67 6.07 -5.90
CA LEU A 79 -11.54 6.72 -4.92
C LEU A 79 -12.40 5.69 -4.17
N ALA A 80 -13.04 4.77 -4.90
CA ALA A 80 -13.85 3.70 -4.32
C ALA A 80 -13.02 2.81 -3.39
N TYR A 81 -11.79 2.44 -3.81
CA TYR A 81 -10.85 1.70 -2.98
C TYR A 81 -10.53 2.45 -1.67
N ASN A 82 -10.15 3.73 -1.77
CA ASN A 82 -9.81 4.53 -0.59
C ASN A 82 -11.00 4.68 0.37
N LEU A 83 -12.23 4.80 -0.16
CA LEU A 83 -13.44 4.86 0.65
C LEU A 83 -13.66 3.54 1.42
N ILE A 84 -13.60 2.40 0.73
CA ILE A 84 -13.75 1.08 1.37
C ILE A 84 -12.69 0.89 2.46
N ARG A 85 -11.43 1.23 2.18
CA ARG A 85 -10.34 1.13 3.16
C ARG A 85 -10.54 2.04 4.36
N THR A 86 -11.11 3.23 4.17
CA THR A 86 -11.42 4.15 5.26
C THR A 86 -12.52 3.60 6.15
N VAL A 87 -13.60 3.07 5.57
CA VAL A 87 -14.70 2.44 6.32
C VAL A 87 -14.19 1.22 7.11
N MET A 88 -13.35 0.38 6.49
CA MET A 88 -12.72 -0.75 7.18
C MET A 88 -11.84 -0.30 8.35
N ALA A 89 -11.06 0.78 8.17
CA ALA A 89 -10.21 1.31 9.23
C ALA A 89 -11.04 1.89 10.40
N GLN A 90 -12.15 2.58 10.10
CA GLN A 90 -13.09 3.06 11.12
C GLN A 90 -13.76 1.91 11.86
N ALA A 91 -14.16 0.84 11.16
CA ALA A 91 -14.70 -0.35 11.80
C ALA A 91 -13.65 -1.02 12.70
N ALA A 92 -12.43 -1.23 12.20
CA ALA A 92 -11.34 -1.82 12.98
C ALA A 92 -11.05 -1.01 14.25
N TYR A 93 -11.04 0.31 14.16
CA TYR A 93 -10.88 1.20 15.31
C TYR A 93 -11.97 1.00 16.38
N ARG A 94 -13.23 0.80 15.96
CA ARG A 94 -14.35 0.56 16.91
C ARG A 94 -14.24 -0.78 17.63
N TYR A 95 -13.59 -1.77 17.04
CA TYR A 95 -13.43 -3.13 17.60
C TYR A 95 -12.02 -3.37 18.19
N ASP A 96 -11.21 -2.33 18.35
CA ASP A 96 -9.81 -2.41 18.81
C ASP A 96 -8.95 -3.41 18.00
N LEU A 97 -9.26 -3.53 16.71
CA LEU A 97 -8.53 -4.37 15.77
C LEU A 97 -7.51 -3.52 15.00
N PRO A 98 -6.34 -4.08 14.63
CA PRO A 98 -5.41 -3.36 13.78
C PRO A 98 -6.08 -3.08 12.42
N PRO A 99 -5.95 -1.89 11.83
CA PRO A 99 -6.66 -1.50 10.59
C PRO A 99 -6.29 -2.30 9.34
N ARG A 100 -5.34 -3.23 9.48
CA ARG A 100 -4.86 -4.12 8.45
C ARG A 100 -4.75 -5.56 8.95
N THR A 101 -5.71 -6.00 9.77
CA THR A 101 -5.86 -7.41 10.12
C THR A 101 -6.03 -8.24 8.85
N PRO A 102 -5.30 -9.35 8.68
CA PRO A 102 -5.52 -10.29 7.57
C PRO A 102 -6.87 -11.02 7.67
N GLU A 103 -7.53 -10.91 8.82
CA GLU A 103 -8.77 -11.60 9.20
C GLU A 103 -10.04 -10.92 8.67
N PHE A 104 -9.99 -9.62 8.34
CA PHE A 104 -11.08 -8.99 7.61
C PHE A 104 -11.09 -9.61 6.20
N PRO A 105 -12.11 -10.40 5.84
CA PRO A 105 -12.12 -11.05 4.55
C PRO A 105 -12.00 -9.98 3.48
N ARG A 106 -11.12 -10.24 2.50
CA ARG A 106 -10.95 -9.43 1.29
C ARG A 106 -12.19 -9.45 0.39
N HIS A 107 -13.22 -10.19 0.79
CA HIS A 107 -14.55 -10.19 0.22
C HIS A 107 -15.39 -9.28 1.10
N VAL A 108 -16.17 -8.40 0.48
CA VAL A 108 -17.02 -7.38 1.12
C VAL A 108 -17.93 -8.02 2.17
N THR A 109 -17.42 -8.20 3.39
CA THR A 109 -18.19 -8.60 4.56
C THR A 109 -17.95 -7.55 5.63
N ALA A 110 -18.17 -6.28 5.28
CA ALA A 110 -18.40 -5.23 6.27
C ALA A 110 -19.74 -5.42 7.02
N VAL A 111 -20.56 -6.38 6.59
CA VAL A 111 -21.93 -6.60 7.07
C VAL A 111 -22.02 -7.61 8.23
N LYS A 112 -20.93 -8.29 8.63
CA LYS A 112 -21.00 -9.22 9.78
C LYS A 112 -20.87 -8.55 11.15
N CYS A 113 -20.64 -7.23 11.18
CA CYS A 113 -20.47 -6.45 12.41
C CYS A 113 -21.50 -5.29 12.50
N ILE A 114 -22.60 -5.36 11.76
CA ILE A 114 -23.78 -4.52 11.95
C ILE A 114 -24.93 -5.44 12.36
#